data_AF-A0A3C0CVX0-F1
#
_entry.id   AF-A0A3C0CVX0-F1
#
_cell.length_a   1.000
_cell.length_b   1.000
_cell.length_c   1.000
_cell.angle_alpha   90.00
_cell.angle_beta   90.00
_cell.angle_gamma   90.00
#
_symmetry.space_group_name_H-M   'P 1'
#
loop_
_entity.id
_entity.type
_entity.pdbx_description
1 polymer ?
#
loop_
_entity_poly.entity_id
_entity_poly.type
_entity_poly.pdbx_seq_one_letter_code
_entity_poly.pdbx_strand_id
1 'polypeptide(L)'
;MGGGLGAKIDLSGFPGRGDGALFSEAVGAILLEMEPSADPFELFGGLPWKEVGRVTDSGCIEVADGGREVWSSSVDELVKIWEKPFAEVVR
;
A
#
# COMPACT_ATOMS: atom_id res chain seq x y z
N MET A 1 2.18 -8.42 -9.07
CA MET A 1 2.24 -8.03 -7.63
C MET A 1 2.52 -9.29 -6.81
N GLY A 2 3.50 -9.23 -5.90
CA GLY A 2 4.32 -10.39 -5.52
C GLY A 2 3.62 -11.59 -4.87
N GLY A 3 2.50 -11.40 -4.16
CA GLY A 3 1.86 -12.47 -3.37
C GLY A 3 0.42 -12.81 -3.74
N GLY A 4 -0.23 -12.08 -4.66
CA GLY A 4 -1.67 -12.24 -4.95
C GLY A 4 -2.61 -11.87 -3.78
N LEU A 5 -2.06 -11.33 -2.69
CA LEU A 5 -2.78 -10.88 -1.49
C LEU A 5 -3.27 -9.44 -1.66
N GLY A 6 -4.32 -9.10 -0.92
CA GLY A 6 -4.87 -7.76 -0.80
C GLY A 6 -4.22 -6.95 0.33
N ALA A 7 -4.71 -5.72 0.51
CA ALA A 7 -4.33 -4.88 1.64
C ALA A 7 -5.47 -3.92 2.01
N LYS A 8 -5.62 -3.63 3.30
CA LYS A 8 -6.45 -2.53 3.81
C LYS A 8 -5.54 -1.42 4.29
N ILE A 9 -5.67 -0.24 3.70
CA ILE A 9 -4.82 0.93 3.94
C ILE A 9 -5.69 2.06 4.49
N ASP A 10 -5.23 2.75 5.53
CA ASP A 10 -5.88 3.96 6.06
C ASP A 10 -4.96 5.18 5.91
N LEU A 11 -5.44 6.18 5.17
CA LEU A 11 -4.74 7.42 4.89
C LEU A 11 -4.87 8.45 6.01
N SER A 12 -5.74 8.24 7.00
CA SER A 12 -5.99 9.22 8.07
C SER A 12 -4.74 9.60 8.87
N GLY A 13 -3.74 8.70 8.89
CA GLY A 13 -2.45 8.95 9.50
C GLY A 13 -1.57 9.92 8.72
N PHE A 14 -1.79 10.16 7.43
CA PHE A 14 -0.91 10.98 6.59
C PHE A 14 -1.29 12.47 6.64
N PRO A 15 -0.31 13.38 6.79
CA PRO A 15 -0.58 14.81 6.74
C PRO A 15 -0.87 15.24 5.29
N GLY A 16 -1.78 16.21 5.13
CA GLY A 16 -2.04 16.86 3.84
C GLY A 16 -3.16 16.18 3.04
N ARG A 17 -3.07 16.26 1.71
CA ARG A 17 -4.08 15.72 0.79
C ARG A 17 -3.84 14.22 0.57
N GLY A 18 -4.91 13.44 0.49
CA GLY A 18 -4.83 11.98 0.29
C GLY A 18 -4.13 11.56 -1.01
N ASP A 19 -4.23 12.35 -2.08
CA ASP A 19 -3.49 12.07 -3.33
C ASP A 19 -1.98 12.27 -3.16
N GLY A 20 -1.55 13.21 -2.33
CA GLY A 20 -0.15 13.33 -1.92
C GLY A 20 0.35 12.09 -1.17
N ALA A 21 -0.49 11.50 -0.31
CA ALA A 21 -0.12 10.26 0.39
C ALA A 21 0.05 9.06 -0.56
N LEU A 22 -0.74 9.00 -1.63
CA LEU A 22 -0.73 7.87 -2.58
C LEU A 22 0.28 8.00 -3.72
N PHE A 23 0.50 9.23 -4.22
CA PHE A 23 1.22 9.45 -5.48
C PHE A 23 2.48 10.30 -5.33
N SER A 24 2.84 10.73 -4.12
CA SER A 24 4.12 11.40 -3.92
C SER A 24 5.29 10.43 -4.02
N GLU A 25 6.40 10.92 -4.58
CA GLU A 25 7.68 10.22 -4.54
C GLU A 25 8.48 10.73 -3.35
N ALA A 26 8.88 9.82 -2.46
CA ALA A 26 9.67 10.13 -1.28
C ALA A 26 10.95 9.28 -1.27
N VAL A 27 12.09 9.92 -1.54
CA VAL A 27 13.39 9.24 -1.49
C VAL A 27 13.68 8.78 -0.06
N GLY A 28 14.04 7.49 0.09
CA GLY A 28 14.32 6.90 1.39
C GLY A 28 13.09 6.41 2.15
N ALA A 29 11.89 6.47 1.56
CA ALA A 29 10.72 5.78 2.09
C ALA A 29 10.79 4.28 1.74
N ILE A 30 10.55 3.43 2.74
CA ILE A 30 10.54 1.97 2.59
C ILE A 30 9.19 1.46 3.10
N LEU A 31 8.54 0.60 2.32
CA LEU A 31 7.37 -0.14 2.75
C LEU A 31 7.80 -1.54 3.20
N LEU A 32 7.38 -1.95 4.39
CA LEU A 32 7.71 -3.23 5.00
C LEU A 32 6.44 -3.95 5.45
N GLU A 33 6.44 -5.28 5.33
CA GLU A 33 5.47 -6.16 5.98
C GLU A 33 6.14 -6.78 7.20
N MET A 34 5.37 -6.92 8.29
CA MET A 34 5.87 -7.42 9.57
C MET A 34 4.89 -8.43 10.16
N GLU A 35 5.44 -9.41 10.87
CA GLU A 35 4.64 -10.30 11.70
C GLU A 35 3.88 -9.50 12.77
N PRO A 36 2.60 -9.80 13.04
CA PRO A 36 1.81 -9.06 14.05
C PRO A 36 2.40 -9.08 15.46
N SER A 37 3.25 -10.06 15.77
CA SER A 37 3.93 -10.18 17.05
C SER A 37 5.24 -9.42 17.15
N ALA A 38 5.74 -8.82 16.06
CA ALA A 38 6.98 -8.07 16.07
C ALA A 38 6.75 -6.66 16.65
N ASP A 39 7.70 -6.17 17.46
CA ASP A 39 7.64 -4.81 17.99
C ASP A 39 8.40 -3.83 17.06
N PRO A 40 7.69 -2.92 16.36
CA PRO A 40 8.34 -1.93 15.50
C PRO A 40 9.22 -0.95 16.28
N PHE A 41 8.96 -0.69 17.56
CA PHE A 41 9.82 0.17 18.37
C PHE A 41 11.19 -0.46 18.65
N GLU A 42 11.23 -1.78 18.86
CA GLU A 42 12.50 -2.50 19.00
C GLU A 42 13.24 -2.62 17.66
N LEU A 43 12.52 -2.89 16.57
CA LEU A 43 13.13 -3.13 15.26
C LEU A 43 13.64 -1.87 14.57
N PHE A 44 12.91 -0.75 14.70
CA PHE A 44 13.25 0.50 14.02
C PHE A 44 13.97 1.49 14.93
N GLY A 45 13.95 1.26 16.24
CA GLY A 45 14.57 2.15 17.22
C GLY A 45 14.03 3.58 17.10
N GLY A 46 14.91 4.53 16.79
CA GLY A 46 14.57 5.95 16.64
C GLY A 46 14.16 6.39 15.23
N LEU A 47 14.10 5.47 14.26
CA LEU A 47 13.72 5.83 12.89
C LEU A 47 12.22 6.16 12.81
N PRO A 48 11.82 7.18 12.03
CA PRO A 48 10.42 7.50 11.85
C PRO A 48 9.73 6.41 11.03
N TRP A 49 8.63 5.88 11.56
CA TRP A 49 7.80 4.90 10.87
C TRP A 49 6.33 5.17 11.14
N LYS A 50 5.47 4.50 10.37
CA LYS A 50 4.02 4.55 10.53
C LYS A 50 3.41 3.25 10.04
N GLU A 51 2.45 2.72 10.80
CA GLU A 51 1.57 1.69 10.29
C GLU A 51 0.60 2.30 9.28
N VAL A 52 0.62 1.78 8.06
CA VAL A 52 -0.22 2.27 6.95
C VAL A 52 -1.45 1.40 6.74
N GLY A 53 -1.46 0.19 7.31
CA GLY A 53 -2.49 -0.80 7.04
C GLY A 53 -2.02 -2.22 7.31
N ARG A 54 -2.77 -3.18 6.75
CA ARG A 54 -2.52 -4.61 6.90
C ARG A 54 -2.74 -5.37 5.59
N VAL A 55 -1.98 -6.44 5.40
CA VAL A 55 -2.18 -7.41 4.31
C VAL A 55 -3.43 -8.25 4.59
N THR A 56 -4.13 -8.65 3.54
CA THR A 56 -5.36 -9.46 3.60
C THR A 56 -5.35 -10.58 2.56
N ASP A 57 -6.13 -11.63 2.80
CA ASP A 57 -6.37 -12.73 1.86
C ASP A 57 -7.46 -12.44 0.82
N SER A 58 -8.04 -11.24 0.83
CA SER A 58 -9.17 -10.85 -0.02
C SER A 58 -8.82 -10.71 -1.51
N GLY A 59 -7.53 -10.56 -1.85
CA GLY A 59 -7.10 -10.21 -3.20
C GLY A 59 -7.51 -8.81 -3.65
N CYS A 60 -7.96 -7.95 -2.72
CA CYS A 60 -8.36 -6.57 -3.00
C CYS A 60 -7.47 -5.57 -2.26
N ILE A 61 -7.10 -4.49 -2.94
CA ILE A 61 -6.55 -3.30 -2.29
C ILE A 61 -7.72 -2.40 -1.94
N GLU A 62 -7.87 -2.08 -0.66
CA GLU A 62 -8.90 -1.20 -0.11
C GLU A 62 -8.20 -0.01 0.55
N VAL A 63 -8.56 1.20 0.12
CA VAL A 63 -8.01 2.45 0.64
C VAL A 63 -9.13 3.25 1.29
N ALA A 64 -8.94 3.60 2.56
CA ALA A 64 -9.84 4.44 3.33
C ALA A 64 -9.11 5.69 3.84
N ASP A 65 -9.89 6.70 4.23
CA ASP A 65 -9.42 7.88 4.97
C ASP A 65 -10.38 8.12 6.13
N GLY A 66 -9.94 7.76 7.34
CA GLY A 66 -10.74 7.94 8.55
C GLY A 66 -12.00 7.08 8.56
N GLY A 67 -11.91 5.86 8.00
CA GLY A 67 -13.01 4.92 7.87
C GLY A 67 -13.95 5.18 6.68
N ARG A 68 -13.74 6.27 5.93
CA ARG A 68 -14.46 6.51 4.66
C ARG A 68 -13.70 5.85 3.52
N GLU A 69 -14.38 5.02 2.73
CA GLU A 69 -13.80 4.44 1.51
C GLU A 69 -13.39 5.55 0.52
N VAL A 70 -12.14 5.48 0.08
CA VAL A 70 -11.58 6.36 -0.96
C VAL A 70 -11.56 5.62 -2.30
N TRP A 71 -11.12 4.36 -2.28
CA TRP A 71 -10.98 3.55 -3.49
C TRP A 71 -10.80 2.07 -3.15
N SER A 72 -11.23 1.18 -4.04
CA SER A 72 -10.93 -0.24 -3.98
C SER A 72 -10.82 -0.87 -5.37
N SER A 73 -9.97 -1.88 -5.54
CA SER A 73 -9.89 -2.71 -6.75
C SER A 73 -9.22 -4.06 -6.44
N SER A 74 -9.48 -5.05 -7.30
CA SER A 74 -8.79 -6.34 -7.22
C SER A 74 -7.34 -6.23 -7.67
N VAL A 75 -6.45 -6.98 -7.02
CA VAL A 75 -5.04 -7.07 -7.39
C VAL A 75 -4.88 -7.60 -8.82
N ASP A 76 -5.72 -8.54 -9.24
CA ASP A 76 -5.71 -9.09 -10.59
C ASP A 76 -6.00 -8.04 -11.66
N GLU A 77 -6.99 -7.17 -11.42
CA GLU A 77 -7.31 -6.06 -12.33
C GLU A 77 -6.13 -5.08 -12.44
N LEU A 78 -5.53 -4.74 -11.31
CA LEU A 78 -4.38 -3.84 -11.26
C LEU A 78 -3.16 -4.41 -11.98
N VAL A 79 -2.87 -5.72 -11.79
CA VAL A 79 -1.80 -6.41 -12.54
C VAL A 79 -2.07 -6.33 -14.03
N LYS A 80 -3.29 -6.66 -14.46
CA LYS A 80 -3.67 -6.61 -15.87
C LYS A 80 -3.50 -5.21 -16.47
N ILE A 81 -3.88 -4.16 -15.74
CA ILE A 81 -3.72 -2.76 -16.18
C ILE A 81 -2.25 -2.38 -16.24
N TRP A 82 -1.46 -2.77 -15.24
CA TRP A 82 -0.02 -2.46 -15.16
C TRP A 82 0.80 -3.14 -16.26
N GLU A 83 0.43 -4.36 -16.64
CA GLU A 83 1.14 -5.13 -17.70
C GLU A 83 0.78 -4.65 -19.12
N LYS A 84 -0.39 -4.05 -19.31
CA LYS A 84 -0.89 -3.65 -20.64
C LYS A 84 0.10 -2.80 -21.46
N PRO A 85 0.73 -1.73 -20.93
CA PRO A 85 1.67 -0.93 -21.70
C PRO A 85 2.89 -1.71 -22.20
N PHE A 86 3.39 -2.69 -21.42
CA PHE A 86 4.51 -3.52 -21.84
C PHE A 86 4.13 -4.44 -22.99
N ALA A 87 2.94 -5.05 -22.93
CA ALA A 87 2.43 -5.92 -23.99
C ALA A 87 2.25 -5.17 -25.32
N GLU A 88 1.95 -3.87 -25.28
CA GLU A 88 1.82 -3.02 -26.46
C GLU A 88 3.18 -2.66 -27.09
N VAL A 89 4.26 -2.61 -26.30
CA VAL A 89 5.61 -2.23 -26.77
C VAL A 89 6.43 -3.42 -27.28
N VAL A 90 6.16 -4.65 -26.81
CA VAL A 90 6.91 -5.86 -27.20
C VAL A 90 6.37 -6.50 -28.50
N ARG A 91 5.38 -5.87 -29.17
CA ARG A 91 4.83 -6.34 -30.44
C ARG A 91 5.63 -5.91 -31.67
#